data_AF-A0A8J3MUR7-F1
#
_entry.id   AF-A0A8J3MUR7-F1
#
_cell.length_a   1.000
_cell.length_b   1.000
_cell.length_c   1.000
_cell.angle_alpha   90.00
_cell.angle_beta   90.00
_cell.angle_gamma   90.00
#
_symmetry.space_group_name_H-M   'P 1'
#
loop_
_entity.id
_entity.type
_entity.pdbx_description
1 polymer ?
#
loop_
_entity_poly.entity_id
_entity_poly.type
_entity_poly.pdbx_seq_one_letter_code
_entity_poly.pdbx_strand_id
1 'polypeptide(L)'
;MVLTVRKFSCRNPLCQRKVFAERIPAFVEPWARATIRYYQHITSIGLATCGKGGARLAARLDMQTTRQTILRRIMDLPDLPPGSILYLGIEDFSFRRGYRFGTILVNLENRRVVDLLPDREADSSAAWMHQHPDLMAVSRDRGGAYASAAAQAAPQAIQCADRFHLLKNLREALEGLLARHLATQEKQETQTILEEQVPKWQPKQAVSISPALLRLQQSRREERLAHYEQVIALCKLGLSQAAIARQVGIGASTVQSWLAAGKFPERKPREQVSEKP
;
A
#
# COMPACT_ATOMS: atom_id res chain seq x y z
N MET A 1 15.17 -22.61 45.31
CA MET A 1 14.23 -22.73 46.44
C MET A 1 13.70 -24.16 46.46
N VAL A 2 13.79 -24.85 47.59
CA VAL A 2 13.17 -26.17 47.78
C VAL A 2 12.01 -25.98 48.76
N LEU A 3 10.80 -26.38 48.36
CA LEU A 3 9.63 -26.34 49.22
C LEU A 3 9.32 -27.76 49.71
N THR A 4 9.33 -27.94 51.03
CA THR A 4 8.91 -29.20 51.65
C THR A 4 7.51 -29.02 52.20
N VAL A 5 6.59 -29.89 51.80
CA VAL A 5 5.19 -29.91 52.26
C VAL A 5 4.89 -31.24 52.94
N ARG A 6 4.01 -31.23 53.95
CA ARG A 6 3.59 -32.47 54.61
C ARG A 6 2.69 -33.28 53.68
N LYS A 7 2.87 -34.61 53.68
CA LYS A 7 1.98 -35.56 53.01
C LYS A 7 1.10 -36.23 54.05
N PHE A 8 -0.21 -36.18 53.86
CA PHE A 8 -1.21 -36.77 54.74
C PHE A 8 -1.87 -37.98 54.09
N SER A 9 -2.27 -38.94 54.92
CA SER A 9 -3.05 -40.11 54.54
C SER A 9 -4.35 -40.15 55.34
N CYS A 10 -5.50 -40.10 54.66
CA CYS A 10 -6.81 -40.20 55.26
C CYS A 10 -7.11 -41.64 55.68
N ARG A 11 -7.48 -41.85 56.95
CA ARG A 11 -7.85 -43.18 57.49
C ARG A 11 -9.33 -43.50 57.35
N ASN A 12 -10.18 -42.54 56.98
CA ASN A 12 -11.61 -42.77 56.83
C ASN A 12 -11.89 -43.71 55.62
N PRO A 13 -12.51 -44.88 55.81
CA PRO A 13 -12.79 -45.84 54.74
C PRO A 13 -13.65 -45.25 53.62
N LEU A 14 -14.61 -44.38 53.94
CA LEU A 14 -15.55 -43.76 52.98
C LEU A 14 -14.95 -42.60 52.17
N CYS A 15 -13.76 -42.11 52.53
CA CYS A 15 -13.13 -40.99 51.84
C CYS A 15 -12.54 -41.43 50.49
N GLN A 16 -12.97 -40.80 49.40
CA GLN A 16 -12.46 -41.07 48.04
C GLN A 16 -11.00 -40.64 47.86
N ARG A 17 -10.56 -39.57 48.53
CA ARG A 17 -9.18 -39.08 48.44
C ARG A 17 -8.35 -39.50 49.65
N LYS A 18 -7.60 -40.60 49.50
CA LYS A 18 -6.78 -41.17 50.58
C LYS A 18 -5.48 -40.41 50.84
N VAL A 19 -4.91 -39.73 49.84
CA VAL A 19 -3.63 -39.03 49.97
C VAL A 19 -3.77 -37.58 49.51
N PHE A 20 -3.26 -36.66 50.32
CA PHE A 20 -3.19 -35.25 49.98
C PHE A 20 -1.96 -34.60 50.63
N ALA A 21 -1.50 -33.50 50.08
CA ALA A 21 -0.40 -32.72 50.63
C ALA A 21 -0.94 -31.46 51.30
N GLU A 22 -0.16 -30.92 52.25
CA GLU A 22 -0.34 -29.59 52.80
C GLU A 22 -0.45 -28.56 51.69
N ARG A 23 -1.47 -27.69 51.78
CA ARG A 23 -1.68 -26.60 50.83
C ARG A 23 -1.23 -25.30 51.46
N ILE A 24 -0.48 -24.51 50.70
CA ILE A 24 -0.04 -23.17 51.11
C ILE A 24 -0.60 -22.17 50.08
N PRO A 25 -1.92 -21.95 50.06
CA PRO A 25 -2.60 -21.22 48.98
C PRO A 25 -2.16 -19.76 48.85
N ALA A 26 -1.64 -19.15 49.91
CA ALA A 26 -1.08 -17.80 49.85
C ALA A 26 0.31 -17.74 49.17
N PHE A 27 0.98 -18.87 48.98
CA PHE A 27 2.37 -18.92 48.49
C PHE A 27 2.53 -19.64 47.15
N VAL A 28 1.91 -20.81 46.99
CA VAL A 28 2.06 -21.65 45.80
C VAL A 28 0.76 -22.39 45.49
N GLU A 29 0.36 -22.35 44.22
CA GLU A 29 -0.80 -23.11 43.72
C GLU A 29 -0.49 -24.61 43.62
N PRO A 30 -1.50 -25.50 43.69
CA PRO A 30 -1.31 -26.92 43.42
C PRO A 30 -0.59 -27.17 42.09
N TRP A 31 0.43 -28.04 42.11
CA TRP A 31 1.25 -28.39 40.94
C TRP A 31 2.10 -27.25 40.34
N ALA A 32 2.09 -26.05 40.94
CA ALA A 32 2.89 -24.94 40.45
C ALA A 32 4.38 -25.16 40.75
N ARG A 33 5.21 -24.76 39.78
CA ARG A 33 6.68 -24.81 39.87
C ARG A 33 7.31 -23.48 40.28
N ALA A 34 6.48 -22.48 40.59
CA ALA A 34 6.90 -21.16 41.01
C ALA A 34 5.86 -20.56 41.95
N THR A 35 6.28 -19.58 42.76
CA THR A 35 5.41 -18.91 43.73
C THR A 35 4.39 -18.02 43.05
N ILE A 36 3.30 -17.71 43.76
CA ILE A 36 2.27 -16.77 43.29
C ILE A 36 2.90 -15.39 43.04
N ARG A 37 3.73 -14.91 43.99
CA ARG A 37 4.47 -13.65 43.86
C ARG A 37 5.34 -13.60 42.61
N TYR A 38 6.01 -14.71 42.28
CA TYR A 38 6.80 -14.79 41.06
C TYR A 38 5.92 -14.57 39.82
N TYR A 39 4.79 -15.28 39.71
CA TYR A 39 3.90 -15.10 38.57
C TYR A 39 3.27 -13.71 38.51
N GLN A 40 2.93 -13.09 39.65
CA GLN A 40 2.46 -11.71 39.69
C GLN A 40 3.49 -10.75 39.08
N HIS A 41 4.77 -10.87 39.45
CA HIS A 41 5.83 -10.05 38.84
C HIS A 41 6.01 -10.32 37.34
N ILE A 42 5.98 -11.59 36.92
CA ILE A 42 6.06 -11.95 35.50
C ILE A 42 4.90 -11.35 34.70
N THR A 43 3.69 -11.36 35.26
CA THR A 43 2.50 -10.74 34.65
C THR A 43 2.66 -9.22 34.55
N SER A 44 3.07 -8.54 35.63
CA SER A 44 3.29 -7.08 35.62
C SER A 44 4.37 -6.66 34.62
N ILE A 45 5.49 -7.38 34.58
CA ILE A 45 6.55 -7.16 33.59
C ILE A 45 5.99 -7.35 32.17
N GLY A 46 5.19 -8.39 31.97
CA GLY A 46 4.55 -8.69 30.70
C GLY A 46 3.63 -7.58 30.20
N LEU A 47 2.74 -7.08 31.07
CA LEU A 47 1.81 -5.98 30.76
C LEU A 47 2.52 -4.66 30.47
N ALA A 48 3.60 -4.35 31.18
CA ALA A 48 4.38 -3.12 30.97
C ALA A 48 5.28 -3.17 29.73
N THR A 49 5.54 -4.37 29.19
CA THR A 49 6.48 -4.56 28.07
C THR A 49 5.81 -5.33 26.93
N CYS A 50 6.22 -6.58 26.72
CA CYS A 50 5.63 -7.58 25.85
C CYS A 50 6.31 -8.91 26.17
N GLY A 51 5.90 -10.02 25.54
CA GLY A 51 6.55 -11.32 25.81
C GLY A 51 8.09 -11.32 25.60
N LYS A 52 8.60 -10.74 24.49
CA LYS A 52 10.06 -10.73 24.20
C LYS A 52 10.80 -9.70 25.06
N GLY A 53 10.26 -8.49 25.17
CA GLY A 53 10.84 -7.42 25.98
C GLY A 53 10.86 -7.80 27.46
N GLY A 54 9.77 -8.38 27.95
CA GLY A 54 9.63 -8.84 29.32
C GLY A 54 10.60 -9.98 29.67
N ALA A 55 10.83 -10.92 28.75
CA ALA A 55 11.84 -11.97 28.97
C ALA A 55 13.26 -11.38 29.07
N ARG A 56 13.57 -10.38 28.25
CA ARG A 56 14.87 -9.67 28.30
C ARG A 56 15.05 -8.88 29.61
N LEU A 57 13.99 -8.21 30.06
CA LEU A 57 14.01 -7.49 31.33
C LEU A 57 14.11 -8.45 32.52
N ALA A 58 13.31 -9.52 32.52
CA ALA A 58 13.33 -10.54 33.56
C ALA A 58 14.72 -11.17 33.73
N ALA A 59 15.46 -11.41 32.64
CA ALA A 59 16.84 -11.89 32.70
C ALA A 59 17.78 -10.92 33.44
N ARG A 60 17.57 -9.61 33.35
CA ARG A 60 18.36 -8.60 34.09
C ARG A 60 17.95 -8.48 35.56
N LEU A 61 16.78 -9.01 35.92
CA LEU A 61 16.25 -9.03 37.28
C LEU A 61 16.45 -10.40 37.94
N ASP A 62 17.27 -11.28 37.35
CA ASP A 62 17.49 -12.67 37.77
C ASP A 62 16.20 -13.50 37.89
N MET A 63 15.21 -13.19 37.06
CA MET A 63 13.94 -13.91 36.97
C MET A 63 13.92 -14.84 35.76
N GLN A 64 14.03 -16.15 36.00
CA GLN A 64 14.07 -17.17 34.93
C GLN A 64 12.71 -17.40 34.28
N THR A 65 12.46 -16.77 33.14
CA THR A 65 11.20 -16.90 32.39
C THR A 65 11.43 -17.00 30.88
N THR A 66 10.36 -17.28 30.14
CA THR A 66 10.36 -17.25 28.67
C THR A 66 9.29 -16.31 28.17
N ARG A 67 9.40 -15.91 26.90
CA ARG A 67 8.34 -15.17 26.19
C ARG A 67 7.00 -15.89 26.32
N GLN A 68 6.98 -17.22 26.13
CA GLN A 68 5.78 -18.03 26.15
C GLN A 68 5.15 -18.07 27.55
N THR A 69 5.96 -18.17 28.60
CA THR A 69 5.48 -18.10 29.98
C THR A 69 4.82 -16.74 30.27
N ILE A 70 5.47 -15.64 29.88
CA ILE A 70 4.91 -14.29 30.04
C ILE A 70 3.57 -14.16 29.30
N LEU A 71 3.53 -14.52 28.01
CA LEU A 71 2.32 -14.41 27.22
C LEU A 71 1.18 -15.27 27.78
N ARG A 72 1.48 -16.49 28.22
CA ARG A 72 0.49 -17.35 28.88
C ARG A 72 -0.08 -16.68 30.13
N ARG A 73 0.78 -16.08 30.96
CA ARG A 73 0.34 -15.39 32.18
C ARG A 73 -0.47 -14.14 31.92
N ILE A 74 -0.22 -13.43 30.83
CA ILE A 74 -1.08 -12.33 30.39
C ILE A 74 -2.43 -12.86 29.90
N MET A 75 -2.44 -13.92 29.09
CA MET A 75 -3.66 -14.52 28.55
C MET A 75 -4.51 -15.25 29.61
N ASP A 76 -3.90 -15.70 30.71
CA ASP A 76 -4.61 -16.28 31.86
C ASP A 76 -5.32 -15.21 32.71
N LEU A 77 -5.09 -13.91 32.46
CA LEU A 77 -5.78 -12.85 33.19
C LEU A 77 -7.26 -12.83 32.82
N PRO A 78 -8.15 -12.59 33.79
CA PRO A 78 -9.56 -12.41 33.49
C PRO A 78 -9.77 -11.14 32.66
N ASP A 79 -10.67 -11.23 31.69
CA ASP A 79 -11.15 -10.05 30.99
C ASP A 79 -11.91 -9.16 31.97
N LEU A 80 -11.64 -7.86 31.90
CA LEU A 80 -12.38 -6.87 32.68
C LEU A 80 -13.72 -6.62 31.99
N PRO A 81 -14.85 -6.66 32.73
CA PRO A 81 -16.13 -6.32 32.12
C PRO A 81 -16.06 -4.89 31.58
N PRO A 82 -16.57 -4.64 30.37
CA PRO A 82 -16.38 -3.36 29.70
C PRO A 82 -17.14 -2.18 30.34
N GLY A 83 -17.98 -2.46 31.35
CA GLY A 83 -18.82 -1.46 32.00
C GLY A 83 -19.90 -0.92 31.06
N SER A 84 -20.52 0.20 31.44
CA SER A 84 -21.37 0.95 30.51
C SER A 84 -20.50 1.64 29.45
N ILE A 85 -21.00 1.69 28.22
CA ILE A 85 -20.30 2.28 27.07
C ILE A 85 -21.23 3.33 26.46
N LEU A 86 -20.99 4.59 26.80
CA LEU A 86 -21.76 5.73 26.25
C LEU A 86 -21.11 6.31 24.99
N TYR A 87 -19.78 6.26 24.92
CA TYR A 87 -18.98 6.83 23.83
C TYR A 87 -18.10 5.76 23.20
N LEU A 88 -18.42 5.37 21.98
CA LEU A 88 -17.73 4.30 21.25
C LEU A 88 -16.82 4.87 20.17
N GLY A 89 -15.57 4.40 20.13
CA GLY A 89 -14.66 4.54 19.00
C GLY A 89 -14.68 3.26 18.19
N ILE A 90 -14.81 3.37 16.86
CA ILE A 90 -14.79 2.26 15.93
C ILE A 90 -13.81 2.55 14.79
N GLU A 91 -12.89 1.61 14.53
CA GLU A 91 -11.88 1.75 13.48
C GLU A 91 -11.40 0.39 12.96
N ASP A 92 -10.72 0.39 11.81
CA ASP A 92 -10.07 -0.79 11.27
C ASP A 92 -8.90 -1.26 12.15
N PHE A 93 -8.85 -2.57 12.39
CA PHE A 93 -7.76 -3.23 13.08
C PHE A 93 -7.03 -4.22 12.18
N SER A 94 -5.70 -4.25 12.23
CA SER A 94 -4.89 -5.22 11.51
C SER A 94 -4.36 -6.30 12.45
N PHE A 95 -4.99 -7.48 12.47
CA PHE A 95 -4.47 -8.66 13.20
C PHE A 95 -3.10 -9.09 12.69
N ARG A 96 -2.94 -9.03 11.36
CA ARG A 96 -1.66 -9.21 10.68
C ARG A 96 -1.58 -8.15 9.60
N ARG A 97 -0.61 -7.24 9.73
CA ARG A 97 -0.39 -6.12 8.81
C ARG A 97 -0.49 -6.59 7.35
N GLY A 98 -1.43 -6.01 6.60
CA GLY A 98 -1.63 -6.28 5.17
C GLY A 98 -2.27 -7.63 4.83
N TYR A 99 -2.81 -8.38 5.80
CA TYR A 99 -3.35 -9.72 5.54
C TYR A 99 -4.74 -9.94 6.13
N ARG A 100 -4.87 -9.80 7.45
CA ARG A 100 -6.14 -10.03 8.14
C ARG A 100 -6.54 -8.77 8.89
N PHE A 101 -7.67 -8.23 8.49
CA PHE A 101 -8.26 -7.04 9.09
C PHE A 101 -9.53 -7.40 9.84
N GLY A 102 -9.82 -6.62 10.86
CA GLY A 102 -11.05 -6.65 11.63
C GLY A 102 -11.41 -5.24 12.08
N THR A 103 -12.24 -5.15 13.11
CA THR A 103 -12.69 -3.88 13.67
C THR A 103 -12.26 -3.80 15.13
N ILE A 104 -11.70 -2.67 15.55
CA ILE A 104 -11.42 -2.38 16.96
C ILE A 104 -12.49 -1.47 17.53
N LEU A 105 -12.99 -1.85 18.70
CA LEU A 105 -14.00 -1.12 19.45
C LEU A 105 -13.37 -0.59 20.75
N VAL A 106 -13.50 0.70 20.98
CA VAL A 106 -12.84 1.41 22.08
C VAL A 106 -13.87 2.21 22.86
N ASN A 107 -13.92 2.05 24.17
CA ASN A 107 -14.64 2.98 25.03
C ASN A 107 -13.82 4.26 25.14
N LEU A 108 -14.37 5.36 24.61
CA LEU A 108 -13.68 6.66 24.53
C LEU A 108 -13.58 7.38 25.88
N GLU A 109 -14.43 7.04 26.84
CA GLU A 109 -14.43 7.64 28.17
C GLU A 109 -13.23 7.16 28.98
N ASN A 110 -13.05 5.84 29.07
CA ASN A 110 -11.94 5.24 29.82
C ASN A 110 -10.71 4.93 28.94
N ARG A 111 -10.80 5.14 27.62
CA ARG A 111 -9.75 4.89 26.62
C ARG A 111 -9.27 3.45 26.58
N ARG A 112 -10.20 2.50 26.74
CA ARG A 112 -9.89 1.07 26.73
C ARG A 112 -10.51 0.38 25.54
N VAL A 113 -9.78 -0.58 24.99
CA VAL A 113 -10.33 -1.53 24.03
C VAL A 113 -11.41 -2.34 24.73
N VAL A 114 -12.57 -2.38 24.10
CA VAL A 114 -13.73 -3.14 24.55
C VAL A 114 -13.76 -4.49 23.86
N ASP A 115 -13.57 -4.49 22.54
CA ASP A 115 -13.64 -5.71 21.74
C ASP A 115 -12.85 -5.58 20.42
N LEU A 116 -12.56 -6.72 19.80
CA LEU A 116 -11.94 -6.87 18.49
C LEU A 116 -12.78 -7.82 17.63
N LEU A 117 -13.54 -7.24 16.69
CA LEU A 117 -14.36 -8.03 15.76
C LEU A 117 -13.49 -8.67 14.67
N PRO A 118 -13.88 -9.85 14.16
CA PRO A 118 -13.05 -10.64 13.25
C PRO A 118 -12.96 -10.07 11.83
N ASP A 119 -13.86 -9.16 11.46
CA ASP A 119 -14.01 -8.60 10.12
C ASP A 119 -14.32 -7.08 10.17
N ARG A 120 -14.52 -6.48 8.99
CA ARG A 120 -14.84 -5.06 8.77
C ARG A 120 -16.27 -4.86 8.28
N GLU A 121 -17.12 -5.87 8.44
CA GLU A 121 -18.47 -5.84 7.89
C GLU A 121 -19.37 -4.92 8.73
N ALA A 122 -20.24 -4.19 8.05
CA ALA A 122 -21.20 -3.31 8.71
C ALA A 122 -22.13 -4.11 9.63
N ASP A 123 -22.55 -5.30 9.20
CA ASP A 123 -23.45 -6.19 9.94
C ASP A 123 -22.83 -6.67 11.26
N SER A 124 -21.55 -7.06 11.26
CA SER A 124 -20.83 -7.48 12.46
C SER A 124 -20.76 -6.35 13.49
N SER A 125 -20.45 -5.15 13.03
CA SER A 125 -20.39 -3.95 13.88
C SER A 125 -21.78 -3.56 14.40
N ALA A 126 -22.80 -3.64 13.55
CA ALA A 126 -24.18 -3.36 13.92
C ALA A 126 -24.71 -4.35 14.96
N ALA A 127 -24.45 -5.65 14.77
CA ALA A 127 -24.85 -6.69 15.71
C ALA A 127 -24.21 -6.50 17.10
N TRP A 128 -22.96 -6.01 17.14
CA TRP A 128 -22.32 -5.65 18.38
C TRP A 128 -22.97 -4.42 19.02
N MET A 129 -23.20 -3.35 18.27
CA MET A 129 -23.82 -2.12 18.79
C MET A 129 -25.25 -2.33 19.32
N HIS A 130 -26.03 -3.27 18.76
CA HIS A 130 -27.36 -3.62 19.27
C HIS A 130 -27.34 -4.11 20.73
N GLN A 131 -26.23 -4.68 21.19
CA GLN A 131 -26.07 -5.14 22.57
C GLN A 131 -25.79 -3.98 23.54
N HIS A 132 -25.59 -2.77 23.02
CA HIS A 132 -25.25 -1.56 23.77
C HIS A 132 -26.24 -0.41 23.44
N PRO A 133 -27.49 -0.50 23.90
CA PRO A 133 -28.52 0.50 23.59
C PRO A 133 -28.23 1.90 24.18
N ASP A 134 -27.41 1.97 25.23
CA ASP A 134 -27.07 3.22 25.92
C ASP A 134 -26.02 4.08 25.16
N LEU A 135 -25.58 3.66 23.97
CA LEU A 135 -24.66 4.43 23.15
C LEU A 135 -25.22 5.82 22.85
N MET A 136 -24.45 6.85 23.23
CA MET A 136 -24.78 8.27 22.99
C MET A 136 -24.00 8.85 21.82
N ALA A 137 -22.78 8.38 21.57
CA ALA A 137 -22.01 8.79 20.40
C ALA A 137 -21.11 7.67 19.87
N VAL A 138 -20.93 7.66 18.55
CA VAL A 138 -20.01 6.77 17.84
C VAL A 138 -19.01 7.61 17.05
N SER A 139 -17.75 7.62 17.50
CA SER A 139 -16.63 8.17 16.75
C SER A 139 -16.11 7.13 15.78
N ARG A 140 -16.13 7.45 14.49
CA ARG A 140 -15.74 6.56 13.40
C ARG A 140 -14.82 7.26 12.40
N ASP A 141 -14.14 6.47 11.59
CA ASP A 141 -13.51 6.98 10.36
C ASP A 141 -14.56 7.59 9.41
N ARG A 142 -14.17 8.04 8.22
CA ARG A 142 -15.11 8.58 7.22
C ARG A 142 -15.62 7.52 6.23
N GLY A 143 -15.44 6.24 6.54
CA GLY A 143 -15.87 5.11 5.73
C GLY A 143 -17.38 4.88 5.81
N GLY A 144 -17.96 4.36 4.73
CA GLY A 144 -19.41 4.12 4.64
C GLY A 144 -19.90 2.97 5.50
N ALA A 145 -19.09 1.92 5.68
CA ALA A 145 -19.49 0.71 6.39
C ALA A 145 -19.85 0.98 7.86
N TYR A 146 -18.97 1.65 8.61
CA TYR A 146 -19.23 1.99 10.01
C TYR A 146 -20.34 3.05 10.17
N ALA A 147 -20.47 3.97 9.21
CA ALA A 147 -21.58 4.92 9.19
C ALA A 147 -22.94 4.21 9.03
N SER A 148 -23.01 3.21 8.15
CA SER A 148 -24.19 2.36 7.95
C SER A 148 -24.50 1.55 9.21
N ALA A 149 -23.49 0.90 9.79
CA ALA A 149 -23.63 0.11 11.02
C ALA A 149 -24.19 0.95 12.17
N ALA A 150 -23.62 2.14 12.41
CA ALA A 150 -24.09 3.05 13.45
C ALA A 150 -25.51 3.56 13.19
N ALA A 151 -25.84 3.93 11.94
CA ALA A 151 -27.18 4.38 11.59
C ALA A 151 -28.25 3.30 11.79
N GLN A 152 -27.92 2.04 11.52
CA GLN A 152 -28.82 0.90 11.68
C GLN A 152 -28.97 0.46 13.13
N ALA A 153 -27.86 0.39 13.88
CA ALA A 153 -27.83 -0.25 15.20
C ALA A 153 -27.90 0.72 16.39
N ALA A 154 -27.49 1.97 16.18
CA ALA A 154 -27.51 3.00 17.20
C ALA A 154 -28.00 4.34 16.62
N PRO A 155 -29.23 4.39 16.05
CA PRO A 155 -29.78 5.61 15.45
C PRO A 155 -29.91 6.78 16.44
N GLN A 156 -30.00 6.49 17.74
CA GLN A 156 -30.00 7.46 18.83
C GLN A 156 -28.62 8.09 19.07
N ALA A 157 -27.54 7.42 18.65
CA ALA A 157 -26.18 7.88 18.90
C ALA A 157 -25.73 8.90 17.85
N ILE A 158 -25.07 9.96 18.32
CA ILE A 158 -24.47 10.97 17.44
C ILE A 158 -23.26 10.36 16.75
N GLN A 159 -23.26 10.37 15.41
CA GLN A 159 -22.09 9.96 14.64
C GLN A 159 -21.08 11.12 14.55
N CYS A 160 -19.89 10.88 15.10
CA CYS A 160 -18.79 11.84 15.10
C CYS A 160 -17.69 11.38 14.14
N ALA A 161 -17.22 12.26 13.26
CA ALA A 161 -16.01 12.00 12.50
C ALA A 161 -14.79 12.02 13.42
N ASP A 162 -13.99 10.96 13.39
CA ASP A 162 -12.77 10.87 14.18
C ASP A 162 -11.77 11.97 13.82
N ARG A 163 -11.13 12.53 14.85
CA ARG A 163 -10.23 13.70 14.73
C ARG A 163 -8.97 13.38 13.96
N PHE A 164 -8.40 12.18 14.12
CA PHE A 164 -7.18 11.81 13.40
C PHE A 164 -7.42 11.83 11.89
N HIS A 165 -8.55 11.29 11.44
CA HIS A 165 -8.94 11.30 10.03
C HIS A 165 -9.13 12.71 9.48
N LEU A 166 -9.75 13.61 10.24
CA LEU A 166 -9.90 15.01 9.81
C LEU A 166 -8.55 15.71 9.63
N LEU A 167 -7.65 15.56 10.60
CA LEU A 167 -6.31 16.17 10.54
C LEU A 167 -5.43 15.54 9.44
N LYS A 168 -5.53 14.23 9.24
CA LYS A 168 -4.84 13.51 8.16
C LYS A 168 -5.31 14.02 6.80
N ASN A 169 -6.62 14.06 6.56
CA ASN A 169 -7.18 14.51 5.29
C ASN A 169 -6.81 15.98 4.99
N LEU A 170 -6.84 16.85 6.02
CA LEU A 170 -6.42 18.25 5.87
C LEU A 170 -4.94 18.35 5.48
N ARG A 171 -4.07 17.60 6.15
CA ARG A 171 -2.64 17.56 5.85
C ARG A 171 -2.40 17.09 4.41
N GLU A 172 -2.99 15.98 4.01
CA GLU A 172 -2.82 15.41 2.67
C GLU A 172 -3.31 16.39 1.58
N ALA A 173 -4.43 17.07 1.83
CA ALA A 173 -4.94 18.10 0.91
C ALA A 173 -3.98 19.30 0.80
N LEU A 174 -3.42 19.77 1.91
CA LEU A 174 -2.46 20.86 1.93
C LEU A 174 -1.14 20.48 1.26
N GLU A 175 -0.61 19.29 1.55
CA GLU A 175 0.59 18.74 0.90
C GLU A 175 0.40 18.65 -0.61
N GLY A 176 -0.76 18.15 -1.07
CA GLY A 176 -1.10 18.09 -2.48
C GLY A 176 -1.21 19.46 -3.14
N LEU A 177 -1.77 20.46 -2.45
CA LEU A 177 -1.85 21.84 -2.95
C LEU A 177 -0.45 22.45 -3.09
N LEU A 178 0.37 22.37 -2.04
CA LEU A 178 1.73 22.92 -2.03
C LEU A 178 2.61 22.25 -3.10
N ALA A 179 2.52 20.93 -3.25
CA ALA A 179 3.24 20.20 -4.29
C ALA A 179 2.87 20.68 -5.71
N ARG A 180 1.58 20.96 -5.96
CA ARG A 180 1.12 21.51 -7.24
C ARG A 180 1.61 22.94 -7.48
N HIS A 181 1.62 23.77 -6.43
CA HIS A 181 2.10 25.13 -6.52
C HIS A 181 3.60 25.17 -6.84
N LEU A 182 4.41 24.40 -6.10
CA LEU A 182 5.85 24.27 -6.33
C LEU A 182 6.14 23.74 -7.74
N ALA A 183 5.46 22.67 -8.18
CA ALA A 183 5.63 22.15 -9.54
C ALA A 183 5.24 23.15 -10.63
N THR A 184 4.31 24.08 -10.34
CA THR A 184 3.93 25.15 -11.28
C THR A 184 5.01 26.23 -11.33
N GLN A 185 5.56 26.63 -10.18
CA GLN A 185 6.67 27.58 -10.10
C GLN A 185 7.91 27.04 -10.79
N GLU A 186 8.30 25.79 -10.53
CA GLU A 186 9.44 25.14 -11.19
C GLU A 186 9.24 25.09 -12.72
N LYS A 187 8.03 24.82 -13.20
CA LYS A 187 7.72 24.86 -14.64
C LYS A 187 7.83 26.26 -15.22
N GLN A 188 7.35 27.28 -14.51
CA GLN A 188 7.47 28.67 -14.93
C GLN A 188 8.93 29.11 -14.98
N GLU A 189 9.70 28.84 -13.93
CA GLU A 189 11.14 29.11 -13.88
C GLU A 189 11.89 28.39 -15.01
N THR A 190 11.57 27.10 -15.24
CA THR A 190 12.16 26.33 -16.33
C THR A 190 11.78 26.92 -17.69
N GLN A 191 10.53 27.35 -17.90
CA GLN A 191 10.11 28.01 -19.13
C GLN A 191 10.81 29.35 -19.32
N THR A 192 10.94 30.18 -18.28
CA THR A 192 11.68 31.44 -18.34
C THR A 192 13.15 31.21 -18.68
N ILE A 193 13.81 30.23 -18.06
CA ILE A 193 15.19 29.87 -18.38
C ILE A 193 15.30 29.39 -19.83
N LEU A 194 14.39 28.55 -20.30
CA LEU A 194 14.38 28.07 -21.68
C LEU A 194 14.17 29.22 -22.67
N GLU A 195 13.29 30.17 -22.37
CA GLU A 195 13.01 31.36 -23.18
C GLU A 195 14.18 32.36 -23.20
N GLU A 196 14.85 32.57 -22.06
CA GLU A 196 16.06 33.42 -21.96
C GLU A 196 17.29 32.77 -22.61
N GLN A 197 17.38 31.44 -22.60
CA GLN A 197 18.51 30.70 -23.15
C GLN A 197 18.31 30.22 -24.60
N VAL A 198 17.21 30.54 -25.29
CA VAL A 198 17.08 30.23 -26.72
C VAL A 198 18.18 31.01 -27.46
N PRO A 199 19.24 30.35 -27.99
CA PRO A 199 20.18 31.05 -28.84
C PRO A 199 19.39 31.53 -30.05
N LYS A 200 19.47 32.81 -30.41
CA LYS A 200 18.93 33.31 -31.69
C LYS A 200 19.42 32.36 -32.78
N TRP A 201 18.50 31.59 -33.34
CA TRP A 201 18.82 30.64 -34.40
C TRP A 201 19.37 31.46 -35.56
N GLN A 202 20.69 31.34 -35.79
CA GLN A 202 21.30 31.91 -36.97
C GLN A 202 21.08 30.91 -38.10
N PRO A 203 20.46 31.31 -39.23
CA PRO A 203 20.38 30.44 -40.38
C PRO A 203 21.79 30.01 -40.76
N LYS A 204 22.04 28.70 -40.76
CA LYS A 204 23.31 28.14 -41.25
C LYS A 204 23.49 28.63 -42.68
N GLN A 205 24.57 29.38 -42.92
CA GLN A 205 24.98 29.80 -44.26
C GLN A 205 24.92 28.61 -45.21
N ALA A 206 24.38 28.82 -46.41
CA ALA A 206 24.27 27.79 -47.43
C ALA A 206 25.66 27.19 -47.69
N VAL A 207 25.87 25.96 -47.23
CA VAL A 207 27.12 25.24 -47.43
C VAL A 207 27.26 24.97 -48.93
N SER A 208 28.35 25.43 -49.55
CA SER A 208 28.64 25.14 -50.95
C SER A 208 28.77 23.63 -51.13
N ILE A 209 27.83 23.02 -51.85
CA ILE A 209 27.83 21.58 -52.12
C ILE A 209 29.05 21.28 -53.00
N SER A 210 29.95 20.41 -52.53
CA SER A 210 31.15 20.07 -53.30
C SER A 210 30.79 19.41 -54.64
N PRO A 211 31.58 19.61 -55.71
CA PRO A 211 31.35 18.97 -57.01
C PRO A 211 31.33 17.44 -56.96
N ALA A 212 31.98 16.83 -55.96
CA ALA A 212 31.95 15.39 -55.73
C ALA A 212 30.58 14.93 -55.16
N LEU A 213 29.99 15.72 -54.26
CA LEU A 213 28.69 15.40 -53.66
C LEU A 213 27.54 15.58 -54.66
N LEU A 214 27.64 16.56 -55.57
CA LEU A 214 26.71 16.72 -56.71
C LEU A 214 26.73 15.50 -57.64
N ARG A 215 27.93 15.02 -58.01
CA ARG A 215 28.08 13.81 -58.84
C ARG A 215 27.47 12.59 -58.16
N LEU A 216 27.68 12.42 -56.85
CA LEU A 216 27.07 11.32 -56.09
C LEU A 216 25.54 11.43 -56.02
N GLN A 217 24.99 12.64 -55.91
CA GLN A 217 23.54 12.86 -55.94
C GLN A 217 22.93 12.55 -57.31
N GLN A 218 23.62 12.91 -58.39
CA GLN A 218 23.21 12.61 -59.76
C GLN A 218 23.20 11.09 -60.00
N SER A 219 24.29 10.39 -59.67
CA SER A 219 24.38 8.93 -59.79
C SER A 219 23.28 8.21 -58.99
N ARG A 220 23.01 8.62 -57.74
CA ARG A 220 21.92 8.05 -56.93
C ARG A 220 20.53 8.35 -57.49
N ARG A 221 20.36 9.48 -58.19
CA ARG A 221 19.10 9.84 -58.87
C ARG A 221 18.90 8.95 -60.10
N GLU A 222 19.95 8.74 -60.89
CA GLU A 222 19.95 7.87 -62.06
C GLU A 222 19.63 6.42 -61.69
N GLU A 223 20.25 5.87 -60.65
CA GLU A 223 19.93 4.52 -60.14
C GLU A 223 18.45 4.41 -59.73
N ARG A 224 17.92 5.44 -59.05
CA ARG A 224 16.52 5.44 -58.63
C ARG A 224 15.56 5.57 -59.80
N LEU A 225 15.94 6.32 -60.84
CA LEU A 225 15.17 6.45 -62.08
C LEU A 225 15.13 5.12 -62.83
N ALA A 226 16.25 4.40 -62.93
CA ALA A 226 16.32 3.07 -63.54
C ALA A 226 15.40 2.07 -62.83
N HIS A 227 15.41 2.04 -61.49
CA HIS A 227 14.48 1.21 -60.72
C HIS A 227 13.01 1.61 -60.94
N TYR A 228 12.72 2.91 -61.06
CA TYR A 228 11.36 3.38 -61.34
C TYR A 228 10.89 2.92 -62.73
N GLU A 229 11.72 3.05 -63.76
CA GLU A 229 11.40 2.59 -65.11
C GLU A 229 11.18 1.07 -65.16
N GLN A 230 12.01 0.31 -64.43
CA GLN A 230 11.86 -1.13 -64.31
C GLN A 230 10.53 -1.53 -63.63
N VAL A 231 10.12 -0.81 -62.58
CA VAL A 231 8.82 -1.00 -61.92
C VAL A 231 7.67 -0.74 -62.89
N ILE A 232 7.72 0.35 -63.67
CA ILE A 232 6.68 0.69 -64.65
C ILE A 232 6.62 -0.35 -65.77
N ALA A 233 7.76 -0.84 -66.26
CA ALA A 233 7.82 -1.87 -67.29
C ALA A 233 7.21 -3.20 -66.79
N LEU A 234 7.56 -3.64 -65.58
CA LEU A 234 7.01 -4.87 -64.99
C LEU A 234 5.51 -4.76 -64.67
N CYS A 235 5.03 -3.56 -64.30
CA CYS A 235 3.60 -3.32 -64.12
C CYS A 235 2.83 -3.39 -65.45
N LYS A 236 3.39 -2.88 -66.55
CA LYS A 236 2.78 -3.01 -67.90
C LYS A 236 2.70 -4.46 -68.37
N LEU A 237 3.60 -5.32 -67.90
CA LEU A 237 3.58 -6.76 -68.15
C LEU A 237 2.58 -7.53 -67.25
N GLY A 238 1.82 -6.83 -66.40
CA GLY A 238 0.75 -7.42 -65.59
C GLY A 238 1.22 -8.10 -64.30
N LEU A 239 2.47 -7.88 -63.86
CA LEU A 239 2.95 -8.45 -62.61
C LEU A 239 2.30 -7.77 -61.38
N SER A 240 2.08 -8.55 -60.33
CA SER A 240 1.57 -8.02 -59.06
C SER A 240 2.62 -7.17 -58.35
N GLN A 241 2.19 -6.15 -57.60
CA GLN A 241 3.09 -5.23 -56.91
C GLN A 241 4.08 -5.94 -55.97
N ALA A 242 3.66 -7.04 -55.34
CA ALA A 242 4.52 -7.86 -54.48
C ALA A 242 5.61 -8.62 -55.26
N ALA A 243 5.31 -9.08 -56.48
CA ALA A 243 6.29 -9.73 -57.35
C ALA A 243 7.32 -8.70 -57.88
N ILE A 244 6.84 -7.51 -58.26
CA ILE A 244 7.69 -6.39 -58.71
C ILE A 244 8.68 -5.98 -57.61
N ALA A 245 8.20 -5.81 -56.36
CA ALA A 245 9.03 -5.45 -55.22
C ALA A 245 10.18 -6.44 -54.99
N ARG A 246 9.89 -7.75 -55.09
CA ARG A 246 10.89 -8.82 -54.92
C ARG A 246 11.90 -8.86 -56.07
N GLN A 247 11.46 -8.59 -57.30
CA GLN A 247 12.30 -8.64 -58.50
C GLN A 247 13.22 -7.42 -58.63
N VAL A 248 12.75 -6.23 -58.27
CA VAL A 248 13.51 -4.97 -58.32
C VAL A 248 14.34 -4.75 -57.04
N GLY A 249 14.04 -5.48 -55.95
CA GLY A 249 14.77 -5.37 -54.69
C GLY A 249 14.44 -4.10 -53.88
N ILE A 250 13.22 -3.58 -54.03
CA ILE A 250 12.74 -2.38 -53.33
C ILE A 250 11.49 -2.68 -52.48
N GLY A 251 11.21 -1.83 -51.50
CA GLY A 251 10.06 -2.02 -50.61
C GLY A 251 8.71 -1.94 -51.35
N ALA A 252 7.76 -2.78 -50.96
CA ALA A 252 6.41 -2.80 -51.56
C ALA A 252 5.67 -1.46 -51.44
N SER A 253 5.89 -0.72 -50.34
CA SER A 253 5.37 0.64 -50.14
C SER A 253 5.95 1.65 -51.14
N THR A 254 7.21 1.46 -51.56
CA THR A 254 7.87 2.27 -52.58
C THR A 254 7.28 2.01 -53.96
N VAL A 255 7.05 0.74 -54.32
CA VAL A 255 6.36 0.35 -55.56
C VAL A 255 4.96 0.98 -55.62
N GLN A 256 4.18 0.84 -54.54
CA GLN A 256 2.84 1.43 -54.45
C GLN A 256 2.87 2.96 -54.61
N SER A 257 3.79 3.64 -53.91
CA SER A 257 3.94 5.10 -53.98
C SER A 257 4.36 5.57 -55.38
N TRP A 258 5.25 4.86 -56.05
CA TRP A 258 5.71 5.19 -57.41
C TRP A 258 4.62 5.00 -58.46
N LEU A 259 3.82 3.92 -58.34
CA LEU A 259 2.67 3.70 -59.21
C LEU A 259 1.58 4.76 -58.99
N ALA A 260 1.32 5.15 -57.74
CA ALA A 260 0.36 6.19 -57.41
C ALA A 260 0.78 7.59 -57.88
N ALA A 261 2.09 7.88 -57.91
CA ALA A 261 2.61 9.19 -58.32
C ALA A 261 2.48 9.45 -59.83
N GLY A 262 2.36 8.41 -60.67
CA GLY A 262 2.20 8.51 -62.14
C GLY A 262 3.40 9.07 -62.91
N LYS A 263 4.38 9.68 -62.22
CA LYS A 263 5.67 10.17 -62.73
C LYS A 263 6.77 9.90 -61.70
N PHE A 264 8.03 9.91 -62.12
CA PHE A 264 9.17 9.72 -61.21
C PHE A 264 9.14 10.75 -60.07
N PRO A 265 9.03 10.32 -58.80
CA PRO A 265 8.99 11.26 -57.68
C PRO A 265 10.40 11.78 -57.41
N GLU A 266 10.62 13.04 -57.78
CA GLU A 266 11.84 13.76 -57.40
C GLU A 266 11.91 13.97 -55.89
N ARG A 267 13.13 13.93 -55.35
CA ARG A 267 13.32 14.34 -53.96
C ARG A 267 13.14 15.85 -53.92
N LYS A 268 12.18 16.33 -53.13
CA LYS A 268 12.08 17.76 -52.84
C LYS A 268 13.43 18.23 -52.27
N PRO A 269 14.03 19.31 -52.80
CA PRO A 269 15.10 20.00 -52.11
C PRO A 269 14.61 20.28 -50.69
N ARG A 270 15.47 20.12 -49.68
CA ARG A 270 15.18 20.71 -48.37
C ARG A 270 15.02 22.20 -48.60
N GLU A 271 13.80 22.71 -48.52
CA GLU A 271 13.53 24.15 -48.50
C GLU A 271 14.36 24.72 -47.35
N GLN A 272 15.42 25.45 -47.70
CA GLN A 272 16.00 26.40 -46.76
C GLN A 272 14.95 27.48 -46.62
N VAL A 273 14.33 27.54 -45.44
CA VAL A 273 13.31 28.52 -45.09
C VAL A 273 13.88 29.90 -45.36
N SER A 274 13.52 30.50 -46.50
CA SER A 274 13.71 31.92 -46.75
C SER A 274 12.53 32.63 -46.12
N GLU A 275 12.78 33.31 -45.00
CA GLU A 275 11.84 34.22 -44.38
C GLU A 275 11.39 35.27 -45.42
N LYS A 276 10.07 35.41 -45.57
CA LYS A 276 9.47 36.53 -46.29
C LYS A 276 9.69 37.82 -45.49
N PRO A 277 9.86 38.97 -46.17
CA PRO A 277 10.13 40.27 -45.53
C PRO A 277 8.98 40.75 -44.65
#